data_AF-A0A3N5KFV1-F1
#
_entry.id   AF-A0A3N5KFV1-F1
#
_cell.length_a   1.000
_cell.length_b   1.000
_cell.length_c   1.000
_cell.angle_alpha   90.00
_cell.angle_beta   90.00
_cell.angle_gamma   90.00
#
_symmetry.space_group_name_H-M   'P 1'
#
loop_
_entity.id
_entity.type
_entity.pdbx_description
1 polymer ?
#
loop_
_entity_poly.entity_id
_entity_poly.type
_entity_poly.pdbx_seq_one_letter_code
_entity_poly.pdbx_strand_id
1 'polypeptide(L)' 'MKKFYIETFGCQMNVHDSEKVAGTLVALGYSQVDSPEQAELVLYNTCSIRDKAEQKVYSRLQQFKRNGNG' A
#
# COMPACT_ATOMS: atom_id res chain seq x y z
N MET A 1 -1.71 17.42 7.71
CA MET A 1 -2.23 16.07 8.06
C MET A 1 -1.49 15.07 7.18
N LYS A 2 -0.88 14.02 7.75
CA LYS A 2 -0.04 13.10 6.99
C LYS A 2 -0.90 12.19 6.11
N LYS A 3 -0.50 11.93 4.87
CA LYS A 3 -1.30 11.15 3.90
C LYS A 3 -0.75 9.74 3.71
N PHE A 4 -1.63 8.74 3.61
CA PHE A 4 -1.25 7.37 3.30
C PHE A 4 -2.10 6.75 2.18
N TYR A 5 -1.50 5.81 1.45
CA TYR A 5 -2.17 4.98 0.45
C TYR A 5 -1.94 3.51 0.79
N ILE A 6 -2.97 2.69 0.61
CA ILE A 6 -2.87 1.23 0.78
C ILE A 6 -3.46 0.52 -0.43
N GLU A 7 -2.66 -0.32 -1.09
CA GLU A 7 -3.10 -1.19 -2.17
C GLU A 7 -2.95 -2.63 -1.72
N THR A 8 -4.02 -3.40 -1.89
CA THR A 8 -4.13 -4.74 -1.34
C THR A 8 -4.19 -5.74 -2.48
N PHE A 9 -3.34 -6.76 -2.42
CA PHE A 9 -3.30 -7.90 -3.31
C PHE A 9 -3.53 -9.17 -2.50
N GLY A 10 -4.14 -10.19 -3.11
CA GLY A 10 -4.34 -11.48 -2.45
C GLY A 10 -5.81 -11.79 -2.19
N CYS A 11 -6.14 -12.19 -0.96
CA CYS A 11 -7.47 -12.68 -0.60
C CYS A 11 -8.18 -11.75 0.41
N GLN A 12 -9.37 -12.17 0.84
CA GLN A 12 -10.18 -11.43 1.83
C GLN A 12 -9.45 -11.21 3.16
N MET A 13 -8.50 -12.07 3.54
CA MET A 13 -7.69 -11.84 4.73
C MET A 13 -6.82 -10.59 4.60
N ASN A 14 -6.22 -10.36 3.43
CA ASN A 14 -5.43 -9.14 3.20
C ASN A 14 -6.32 -7.89 3.22
N VAL A 15 -7.55 -7.97 2.72
CA VAL A 15 -8.50 -6.85 2.79
C VAL A 15 -8.79 -6.51 4.26
N HIS A 16 -9.12 -7.52 5.07
CA HIS A 16 -9.37 -7.35 6.50
C HIS A 16 -8.16 -6.78 7.26
N ASP A 17 -6.96 -7.28 6.96
CA ASP A 17 -5.73 -6.76 7.57
C ASP A 17 -5.47 -5.30 7.15
N SER A 18 -5.70 -4.98 5.87
CA SER A 18 -5.58 -3.61 5.36
C SER A 18 -6.59 -2.65 6.03
N GLU A 19 -7.82 -3.08 6.29
CA GLU A 19 -8.82 -2.29 7.02
C GLU A 19 -8.37 -1.98 8.45
N LYS A 20 -7.82 -2.97 9.17
CA LYS A 20 -7.27 -2.75 10.52
C LYS A 20 -6.11 -1.77 10.53
N VAL A 21 -5.20 -1.91 9.57
CA VAL A 21 -4.06 -0.99 9.41
C VAL A 21 -4.55 0.42 9.09
N ALA A 22 -5.51 0.56 8.17
CA ALA A 22 -6.10 1.84 7.83
C ALA A 22 -6.76 2.50 9.06
N GLY A 23 -7.54 1.75 9.84
CA GLY A 23 -8.15 2.23 11.07
C GLY A 23 -7.12 2.73 12.10
N THR A 24 -5.99 2.02 12.23
CA THR A 24 -4.89 2.43 13.11
C THR A 24 -4.24 3.72 12.64
N LEU A 25 -3.98 3.86 11.33
CA LEU A 25 -3.39 5.07 10.76
C LEU A 25 -4.31 6.29 10.91
N VAL A 26 -5.62 6.11 10.69
CA VAL A 26 -6.62 7.16 10.93
C VAL A 26 -6.63 7.59 12.40
N ALA A 27 -6.59 6.63 13.34
CA ALA A 27 -6.50 6.94 14.77
C ALA A 27 -5.22 7.70 15.16
N LEU A 28 -4.13 7.52 14.40
CA LEU A 28 -2.88 8.26 14.54
C LEU A 28 -2.88 9.63 13.82
N GLY A 29 -4.00 10.03 13.21
CA GLY A 29 -4.15 11.33 12.54
C GLY A 29 -3.67 11.36 11.09
N TYR A 30 -3.55 10.19 10.44
CA TYR A 30 -3.32 10.12 9.01
C TYR A 30 -4.63 10.19 8.22
N SER A 31 -4.53 10.53 6.94
CA SER A 31 -5.66 10.47 6.00
C SER A 31 -5.34 9.62 4.80
N GLN A 32 -6.30 8.77 4.44
CA GLN A 32 -6.18 7.93 3.25
C GLN A 32 -6.34 8.78 1.99
N VAL A 33 -5.56 8.47 0.96
CA VAL A 33 -5.69 9.03 -0.39
C VAL A 33 -5.89 7.91 -1.41
N ASP A 34 -6.40 8.27 -2.58
CA ASP A 34 -6.77 7.33 -3.64
C ASP A 34 -5.62 6.99 -4.59
N SER A 35 -4.50 7.72 -4.49
CA SER A 35 -3.33 7.48 -5.34
C SER A 35 -2.03 7.54 -4.53
N PRO A 36 -1.05 6.68 -4.84
CA PRO A 36 0.20 6.64 -4.10
C PRO A 36 1.06 7.89 -4.33
N GLU A 37 0.86 8.64 -5.41
CA GLU A 37 1.56 9.92 -5.67
C GLU A 37 1.14 11.02 -4.69
N GLN A 38 -0.03 10.90 -4.07
CA GLN A 38 -0.53 11.84 -3.07
C GLN A 38 -0.15 11.45 -1.64
N ALA A 39 0.47 10.28 -1.46
CA ALA A 39 0.76 9.70 -0.16
C ALA A 39 2.21 9.97 0.27
N GLU A 40 2.39 10.21 1.56
CA GLU A 40 3.70 10.24 2.21
C GLU A 40 4.10 8.85 2.72
N LEU A 41 3.10 7.95 2.87
CA LEU A 41 3.26 6.57 3.28
C LEU A 41 2.47 5.65 2.33
N VAL A 42 3.15 4.73 1.66
CA VAL A 42 2.55 3.78 0.73
C VAL A 42 2.69 2.35 1.28
N LEU A 43 1.57 1.65 1.45
CA LEU A 43 1.53 0.25 1.86
C LEU A 43 1.03 -0.63 0.72
N TYR A 44 1.81 -1.63 0.36
CA TYR A 44 1.38 -2.73 -0.52
C TYR A 44 1.21 -3.99 0.32
N ASN A 45 -0.03 -4.38 0.59
CA ASN A 45 -0.33 -5.59 1.35
C ASN A 45 -0.51 -6.77 0.39
N THR A 46 0.19 -7.88 0.62
CA THR A 46 0.10 -9.09 -0.21
C THR A 46 0.25 -10.35 0.64
N CYS A 47 -0.22 -11.50 0.13
CA CYS A 47 0.18 -12.80 0.68
C CYS A 47 1.63 -13.14 0.31
N SER A 48 2.33 -13.85 1.19
CA SER A 48 3.65 -14.44 0.95
C SER A 48 3.64 -15.76 0.17
N ILE A 49 2.45 -16.34 -0.08
CA ILE A 49 2.31 -17.72 -0.59
C ILE A 49 1.79 -17.81 -2.03
N ARG A 50 1.58 -16.69 -2.72
CA ARG A 50 1.08 -16.66 -4.10
C ARG A 50 1.98 -15.80 -4.98
N ASP A 51 2.81 -16.45 -5.78
CA ASP A 51 3.82 -15.85 -6.68
C ASP A 51 3.30 -14.67 -7.53
N LYS A 52 2.05 -14.73 -7.99
CA LYS A 52 1.47 -13.66 -8.85
C LYS A 52 1.23 -12.34 -8.11
N ALA A 53 0.97 -12.37 -6.80
CA ALA A 53 0.69 -11.16 -6.03
C ALA A 53 1.99 -10.42 -5.69
N GLU A 54 3.04 -11.17 -5.38
CA GLU A 54 4.38 -10.65 -5.13
C GLU A 54 4.99 -9.97 -6.38
N GLN A 55 4.82 -10.56 -7.58
CA GLN A 55 5.28 -9.92 -8.81
C GLN A 55 4.64 -8.56 -9.08
N LYS A 56 3.37 -8.34 -8.70
CA LYS A 56 2.73 -7.03 -8.83
C LYS A 56 3.37 -5.99 -7.92
N VAL A 57 3.70 -6.36 -6.69
CA VAL A 57 4.41 -5.49 -5.74
C VAL A 57 5.78 -5.10 -6.28
N TYR A 58 6.56 -6.06 -6.78
CA TYR A 58 7.86 -5.77 -7.39
C TYR A 58 7.77 -4.84 -8.60
N SER A 59 6.75 -5.01 -9.45
CA SER A 59 6.53 -4.11 -10.59
C SER A 59 6.24 -2.67 -10.13
N ARG A 60 5.40 -2.49 -9.11
CA ARG A 60 5.12 -1.16 -8.51
C ARG A 60 6.40 -0.55 -7.95
N LEU A 61 7.19 -1.29 -7.17
CA LEU A 61 8.45 -0.80 -6.60
C LEU A 61 9.46 -0.36 -7.67
N GLN A 62 9.53 -1.07 -8.81
CA GLN A 62 10.37 -0.65 -9.95
C GLN A 62 9.89 0.65 -10.59
N GLN A 63 8.57 0.87 -10.68
CA GLN A 63 7.99 2.14 -11.15
C GLN A 63 8.34 3.29 -10.19
N PHE A 64 8.26 3.07 -8.87
CA PHE A 64 8.69 4.08 -7.87
C PHE A 64 10.18 4.42 -7.99
N LYS A 65 11.05 3.41 -8.10
CA LYS A 65 12.50 3.65 -8.25
C LYS A 65 12.86 4.44 -9.51
N ARG A 66 12.11 4.26 -10.61
CA ARG A 66 12.31 5.04 -11.85
C ARG A 66 11.93 6.52 -11.69
N ASN A 67 11.00 6.83 -10.80
CA ASN A 67 10.52 8.19 -10.57
C ASN A 67 11.28 8.92 -9.44
N GLY A 68 12.20 8.24 -8.74
CA GLY A 68 12.97 8.78 -7.60
C GLY A 68 14.37 9.30 -7.93
N ASN A 69 14.76 9.37 -9.21
CA ASN A 69 15.95 10.12 -9.66
C ASN A 69 15.50 11.48 -10.22
N GLY A 70 15.32 12.44 -9.32
CA GLY A 70 15.05 13.84 -9.59
C GLY A 70 15.31 14.67 -8.35
#